data_AF-A0A800KPC7-F1
#
_entry.id   AF-A0A800KPC7-F1
#
_cell.length_a   1.000
_cell.length_b   1.000
_cell.length_c   1.000
_cell.angle_alpha   90.00
_cell.angle_beta   90.00
_cell.angle_gamma   90.00
#
_symmetry.space_group_name_H-M   'P 1'
#
loop_
_entity.id
_entity.type
_entity.pdbx_description
1 polymer ?
#
loop_
_entity_poly.entity_id
_entity_poly.type
_entity_poly.pdbx_seq_one_letter_code
_entity_poly.pdbx_strand_id
1 'polypeptide(L)'
;MVRARPTAAVAVAHFENARIFSRDSGNRHDLVWSCYDLSDCLIRRNSAGDVAKATSLLDEARGIAIELGNAPLVAKIIELQEKFVGRPARAPAFSDGLTQREVEVFGLVAAGKLDREIAEDLFISVNTVGNHVRSILNKTDSANRTEAAAYAVRRGLGLDKESDDA
;
A
#
# COMPACT_ATOMS: atom_id res chain seq x y z
N MET A 1 -13.88 -11.08 -23.04
CA MET A 1 -12.53 -11.50 -22.61
C MET A 1 -11.97 -10.39 -21.71
N VAL A 2 -12.19 -10.49 -20.40
CA VAL A 2 -11.82 -9.46 -19.42
C VAL A 2 -10.30 -9.53 -19.25
N ARG A 3 -9.56 -8.57 -19.82
CA ARG A 3 -8.14 -8.40 -19.47
C ARG A 3 -8.10 -8.01 -17.99
N ALA A 4 -7.77 -8.98 -17.13
CA ALA A 4 -7.49 -8.71 -15.73
C ALA A 4 -6.40 -7.63 -15.70
N ARG A 5 -6.75 -6.42 -15.24
CA ARG A 5 -5.74 -5.39 -14.97
C ARG A 5 -4.81 -6.01 -13.93
N PRO A 6 -3.50 -6.15 -14.20
CA PRO A 6 -2.57 -6.69 -13.22
C PRO A 6 -2.71 -5.89 -11.93
N THR A 7 -2.75 -6.59 -10.80
CA THR A 7 -2.82 -5.95 -9.50
C THR A 7 -1.59 -5.06 -9.33
N ALA A 8 -1.73 -3.94 -8.59
CA ALA A 8 -0.62 -3.00 -8.38
C ALA A 8 0.66 -3.67 -7.86
N ALA A 9 0.54 -4.78 -7.13
CA ALA A 9 1.68 -5.57 -6.64
C ALA A 9 2.45 -6.30 -7.77
N VAL A 10 1.75 -6.87 -8.75
CA VAL A 10 2.36 -7.55 -9.90
C VAL A 10 3.08 -6.54 -10.80
N ALA A 11 2.46 -5.37 -11.01
CA ALA A 11 3.09 -4.28 -11.75
C ALA A 11 4.39 -3.80 -11.10
N VAL A 12 4.39 -3.59 -9.77
CA VAL A 12 5.58 -3.20 -9.01
C VAL A 12 6.73 -4.19 -9.18
N ALA A 13 6.47 -5.49 -9.06
CA ALA A 13 7.49 -6.53 -9.22
C ALA A 13 8.07 -6.58 -10.64
N HIS A 14 7.24 -6.39 -11.67
CA HIS A 14 7.72 -6.33 -13.06
C HIS A 14 8.64 -5.13 -13.32
N PHE A 15 8.28 -3.94 -12.82
CA PHE A 15 9.11 -2.75 -12.99
C PHE A 15 10.40 -2.79 -12.17
N GLU A 16 10.38 -3.42 -10.98
CA GLU A 16 11.61 -3.66 -10.20
C GLU A 16 12.59 -4.57 -10.96
N ASN A 17 12.09 -5.66 -11.55
CA ASN A 17 12.92 -6.55 -12.37
C ASN A 17 13.47 -5.84 -13.62
N ALA A 18 12.65 -5.03 -14.30
CA ALA A 18 13.09 -4.24 -15.46
C ALA A 18 14.17 -3.22 -15.10
N ARG A 19 14.06 -2.60 -13.90
CA ARG A 19 15.05 -1.66 -13.37
C ARG A 19 16.40 -2.34 -13.10
N ILE A 20 16.39 -3.50 -12.45
CA ILE A 20 17.62 -4.28 -12.18
C ILE A 20 18.29 -4.65 -13.51
N PHE A 21 17.52 -5.22 -14.44
CA PHE A 21 18.03 -5.61 -15.75
C PHE A 21 18.62 -4.41 -16.54
N SER A 22 17.93 -3.27 -16.57
CA SER A 22 18.39 -2.09 -17.30
C SER A 22 19.65 -1.46 -16.68
N ARG A 23 19.79 -1.55 -15.35
CA ARG A 23 20.99 -1.12 -14.62
C ARG A 23 22.19 -1.99 -14.96
N ASP A 24 22.00 -3.31 -14.96
CA ASP A 24 23.06 -4.28 -15.28
C ASP A 24 23.44 -4.23 -16.77
N SER A 25 22.47 -3.91 -17.64
CA SER A 25 22.67 -3.75 -19.08
C SER A 25 23.28 -2.39 -19.47
N GLY A 26 23.42 -1.45 -18.53
CA GLY A 26 23.90 -0.09 -18.79
C GLY A 26 22.96 0.78 -19.64
N ASN A 27 21.70 0.35 -19.85
CA ASN A 27 20.75 1.08 -20.68
C ASN A 27 20.04 2.17 -19.86
N ARG A 28 20.65 3.35 -19.86
CA ARG A 28 20.21 4.51 -19.06
C ARG A 28 18.84 5.03 -19.47
N HIS A 29 18.45 4.90 -20.74
CA HIS A 29 17.17 5.39 -21.23
C HIS A 29 16.00 4.55 -20.68
N ASP A 30 16.13 3.22 -20.73
CA ASP A 30 15.10 2.31 -20.23
C ASP A 30 15.02 2.32 -18.69
N LEU A 31 16.14 2.60 -18.03
CA LEU A 31 16.20 2.76 -16.58
C LEU A 31 15.37 3.97 -16.09
N VAL A 32 15.39 5.11 -16.79
CA VAL A 32 14.59 6.29 -16.42
C VAL A 32 13.11 5.99 -16.47
N TRP A 33 12.63 5.41 -17.58
CA TRP A 33 11.22 5.10 -17.75
C TRP A 33 10.74 4.06 -16.73
N SER A 34 11.55 3.04 -16.47
CA SER A 34 11.26 2.04 -15.44
C SER A 34 11.16 2.65 -14.03
N CYS A 35 12.05 3.58 -13.67
CA CYS A 35 11.98 4.29 -12.39
C CYS A 35 10.76 5.21 -12.30
N TYR A 36 10.41 5.92 -13.38
CA TYR A 36 9.22 6.77 -13.45
C TYR A 36 7.93 5.96 -13.29
N ASP A 37 7.78 4.88 -14.06
CA ASP A 37 6.58 4.02 -14.03
C ASP A 37 6.40 3.32 -12.69
N LEU A 38 7.50 2.86 -12.07
CA LEU A 38 7.48 2.29 -10.73
C LEU A 38 7.04 3.32 -9.69
N SER A 39 7.51 4.56 -9.81
CA SER A 39 7.13 5.65 -8.91
C SER A 39 5.63 5.97 -9.03
N ASP A 40 5.08 6.08 -10.24
CA ASP A 40 3.64 6.29 -10.45
C ASP A 40 2.81 5.16 -9.83
N CYS A 41 3.26 3.90 -9.95
CA CYS A 41 2.60 2.76 -9.32
C CYS A 41 2.61 2.83 -7.79
N LEU A 42 3.75 3.19 -7.19
CA LEU A 42 3.90 3.34 -5.74
C LEU A 42 3.05 4.50 -5.20
N ILE A 43 3.00 5.62 -5.91
CA ILE A 43 2.17 6.79 -5.57
C ILE A 43 0.68 6.43 -5.59
N ARG A 44 0.25 5.63 -6.58
CA ARG A 44 -1.14 5.14 -6.66
C ARG A 44 -1.48 4.16 -5.54
N ARG A 45 -0.51 3.34 -5.10
CA ARG A 45 -0.66 2.39 -3.99
C ARG A 45 -0.67 3.08 -2.62
N ASN A 46 0.06 4.18 -2.46
CA ASN A 46 0.07 5.09 -1.29
C ASN A 46 0.22 4.40 0.08
N SER A 47 1.04 3.34 0.17
CA SER A 47 1.34 2.67 1.45
C SER A 47 2.49 3.35 2.19
N ALA A 48 2.63 3.07 3.49
CA ALA A 48 3.63 3.69 4.38
C ALA A 48 5.09 3.61 3.91
N GLY A 49 5.47 2.54 3.20
CA GLY A 49 6.82 2.37 2.61
C GLY A 49 6.94 2.88 1.16
N ASP A 50 5.82 3.20 0.52
CA ASP A 50 5.79 3.60 -0.89
C ASP A 50 6.26 5.03 -1.07
N VAL A 51 6.06 5.88 -0.06
CA VAL A 51 6.44 7.28 -0.11
C VAL A 51 7.95 7.45 -0.19
N ALA A 52 8.68 6.89 0.77
CA ALA A 52 10.14 6.95 0.75
C ALA A 52 10.72 6.31 -0.52
N LYS A 53 10.16 5.18 -0.95
CA LYS A 53 10.62 4.45 -2.14
C LYS A 53 10.36 5.22 -3.44
N ALA A 54 9.15 5.77 -3.62
CA ALA A 54 8.80 6.58 -4.78
C ALA A 54 9.62 7.87 -4.84
N THR A 55 9.86 8.53 -3.70
CA THR A 55 10.73 9.72 -3.65
C THR A 55 12.15 9.39 -4.12
N SER A 56 12.77 8.33 -3.59
CA SER A 56 14.10 7.91 -4.00
C SER A 56 14.18 7.52 -5.48
N LEU A 57 13.14 6.87 -6.01
CA LEU A 57 13.06 6.49 -7.42
C LEU A 57 12.91 7.69 -8.36
N LEU A 58 12.12 8.70 -7.97
CA LEU A 58 11.95 9.93 -8.74
C LEU A 58 13.24 10.75 -8.77
N ASP A 59 13.99 10.82 -7.66
CA ASP A 59 15.28 11.49 -7.63
C ASP A 59 16.31 10.81 -8.54
N GLU A 60 16.35 9.48 -8.56
CA GLU A 60 17.21 8.70 -9.47
C GLU A 60 16.80 8.89 -10.94
N ALA A 61 15.50 8.82 -11.25
CA ALA A 61 14.97 9.08 -12.58
C ALA A 61 15.32 10.50 -13.06
N ARG A 62 15.23 11.49 -12.16
CA ARG A 62 15.58 12.89 -12.44
C ARG A 62 17.05 13.04 -12.77
N GLY A 63 17.94 12.43 -11.98
CA GLY A 63 19.39 12.48 -12.20
C GLY A 63 19.76 11.94 -13.58
N ILE A 64 19.22 10.77 -13.94
CA ILE A 64 19.50 10.17 -15.25
C ILE A 64 18.85 10.99 -16.39
N ALA A 65 17.64 11.55 -16.20
CA ALA A 65 17.00 12.39 -17.21
C ALA A 65 17.78 13.69 -17.49
N ILE A 66 18.41 14.28 -16.46
CA ILE A 66 19.33 15.43 -16.61
C ILE A 66 20.56 15.03 -17.41
N GLU A 67 21.19 13.90 -17.08
CA GLU A 67 22.37 13.41 -17.82
C GLU A 67 22.06 13.12 -19.30
N LEU A 68 20.84 12.67 -19.59
CA LEU A 68 20.37 12.45 -20.97
C LEU A 68 19.96 13.75 -21.69
N GLY A 69 19.97 14.90 -21.01
CA GLY A 69 19.52 16.18 -21.57
C GLY A 69 18.03 16.25 -21.88
N ASN A 70 17.21 15.35 -21.30
CA ASN A 70 15.79 15.24 -21.61
C ASN A 70 14.95 16.17 -20.71
N ALA A 71 15.00 17.47 -21.01
CA ALA A 71 14.29 18.50 -20.24
C ALA A 71 12.77 18.27 -20.10
N PRO A 72 12.03 17.80 -21.13
CA PRO A 72 10.61 17.47 -20.98
C PRO A 72 10.33 16.36 -19.95
N LEU A 73 11.22 15.37 -19.85
CA LEU A 73 11.08 14.28 -18.89
C LEU A 73 11.41 14.73 -17.47
N VAL A 74 12.41 15.60 -17.30
CA VAL A 74 12.71 16.25 -16.02
C VAL A 74 11.49 17.03 -15.50
N ALA A 75 10.82 17.79 -16.36
CA ALA A 75 9.62 18.53 -15.99
C ALA A 75 8.48 17.62 -15.53
N LYS A 76 8.25 16.50 -16.23
CA LYS A 76 7.25 15.49 -15.82
C LYS A 76 7.56 14.86 -14.47
N ILE A 77 8.84 14.58 -14.20
CA ILE A 77 9.27 14.01 -12.91
C ILE A 77 9.04 15.00 -11.77
N ILE A 78 9.37 16.29 -11.97
CA ILE A 78 9.12 17.35 -10.99
C ILE A 78 7.62 17.49 -10.72
N GLU A 79 6.79 17.55 -11.75
CA GLU A 79 5.33 17.63 -11.61
C GLU A 79 4.77 16.44 -10.81
N LEU A 80 5.30 15.23 -11.03
CA LEU A 80 4.91 14.04 -10.27
C LEU A 80 5.40 14.09 -8.81
N GLN A 81 6.60 14.61 -8.55
CA GLN A 81 7.12 14.84 -7.20
C GLN A 81 6.23 15.83 -6.42
N GLU A 82 5.88 16.97 -7.02
CA GLU A 82 5.04 18.01 -6.39
C GLU A 82 3.64 17.49 -6.03
N LYS A 83 3.02 16.72 -6.92
CA LYS A 83 1.71 16.07 -6.66
C LYS A 83 1.78 15.07 -5.50
N PHE A 84 2.96 14.55 -5.19
CA PHE A 84 3.14 13.50 -4.21
C PHE A 84 3.53 14.01 -2.81
N VAL A 85 4.35 15.05 -2.73
CA VAL A 85 4.84 15.63 -1.44
C VAL A 85 3.70 16.13 -0.55
N GLY A 86 2.53 16.44 -1.10
CA GLY A 86 1.34 16.87 -0.34
C GLY A 86 0.33 15.77 0.01
N ARG A 87 0.55 14.52 -0.41
CA ARG A 87 -0.40 13.43 -0.16
C ARG A 87 -0.09 12.80 1.19
N PRO A 88 -1.00 12.82 2.19
CA PRO A 88 -0.77 12.05 3.39
C PRO A 88 -0.63 10.59 2.98
N ALA A 89 0.54 9.99 3.29
CA ALA A 89 0.72 8.55 3.22
C ALA A 89 -0.47 7.93 3.95
N ARG A 90 -1.01 6.81 3.46
CA ARG A 90 -1.96 6.04 4.27
C ARG A 90 -1.15 5.51 5.45
N ALA A 91 -1.13 6.28 6.54
CA ALA A 91 -0.27 6.04 7.67
C ALA A 91 -0.53 4.61 8.16
N PRO A 92 0.52 3.84 8.47
CA PRO A 92 0.33 2.63 9.23
C PRO A 92 -0.07 3.12 10.62
N ALA A 93 -1.34 2.95 10.98
CA ALA A 93 -1.84 3.38 12.28
C ALA A 93 -1.36 2.45 13.40
N PHE A 94 -0.79 1.29 13.05
CA PHE A 94 -0.34 0.28 13.99
C PHE A 94 0.97 -0.40 13.57
N SER A 95 1.68 -0.94 14.56
CA SER A 95 3.01 -1.57 14.48
C SER A 95 3.17 -2.68 13.43
N ASP A 96 2.06 -3.26 12.96
CA ASP A 96 2.06 -4.39 12.00
C ASP A 96 1.74 -3.94 10.56
N GLY A 97 1.90 -2.65 10.23
CA GLY A 97 1.65 -2.14 8.88
C GLY A 97 0.16 -2.07 8.50
N LEU A 98 -0.71 -2.16 9.51
CA LEU A 98 -2.15 -2.00 9.36
C LEU A 98 -2.50 -0.53 9.16
N THR A 99 -3.37 -0.28 8.19
CA THR A 99 -4.00 1.03 7.99
C THR A 99 -5.07 1.25 9.05
N GLN A 100 -5.44 2.51 9.32
CA GLN A 100 -6.48 2.84 10.30
C GLN A 100 -7.78 2.04 10.11
N ARG A 101 -8.24 1.93 8.86
CA ARG A 101 -9.46 1.17 8.55
C ARG A 101 -9.31 -0.34 8.79
N GLU A 102 -8.12 -0.88 8.57
CA GLU A 102 -7.85 -2.29 8.89
C GLU A 102 -7.81 -2.50 10.41
N VAL A 103 -7.33 -1.54 11.19
CA VAL A 103 -7.35 -1.61 12.66
C VAL A 103 -8.78 -1.63 13.19
N GLU A 104 -9.65 -0.76 12.68
CA GLU A 104 -11.08 -0.75 13.03
C GLU A 104 -11.75 -2.10 12.75
N VAL A 105 -11.55 -2.64 11.55
CA VAL A 105 -12.05 -3.98 11.20
C VAL A 105 -11.43 -5.05 12.11
N PHE A 106 -10.14 -4.93 12.41
CA PHE A 106 -9.41 -5.92 13.19
C PHE A 106 -9.89 -5.98 14.66
N GLY A 107 -10.21 -4.83 15.25
CA GLY A 107 -10.82 -4.75 16.57
C GLY A 107 -12.19 -5.45 16.62
N LEU A 108 -13.03 -5.26 15.60
CA LEU A 108 -14.33 -5.93 15.53
C LEU A 108 -14.21 -7.44 15.28
N VAL A 109 -13.21 -7.87 14.51
CA VAL A 109 -12.85 -9.30 14.36
C VAL A 109 -12.41 -9.87 15.71
N ALA A 110 -11.60 -9.15 16.47
CA ALA A 110 -11.18 -9.55 17.82
C ALA A 110 -12.35 -9.62 18.80
N ALA A 111 -13.36 -8.76 18.63
CA ALA A 111 -14.62 -8.80 19.37
C ALA A 111 -15.56 -9.94 18.95
N GLY A 112 -15.19 -10.72 17.92
CA GLY A 112 -15.96 -11.89 17.46
C GLY A 112 -17.10 -11.55 16.50
N LYS A 113 -17.21 -10.32 16.02
CA LYS A 113 -18.25 -9.94 15.04
C LYS A 113 -18.07 -10.67 13.72
N LEU A 114 -19.16 -10.90 12.99
CA LEU A 114 -19.20 -11.46 11.64
C LEU A 114 -19.02 -10.34 10.59
N ASP A 115 -18.62 -10.71 9.37
CA ASP A 115 -18.39 -9.72 8.30
C ASP A 115 -19.64 -8.89 7.93
N ARG A 116 -20.84 -9.43 8.16
CA ARG A 116 -22.11 -8.70 8.00
C ARG A 116 -22.31 -7.64 9.08
N GLU A 117 -22.05 -8.00 10.34
CA GLU A 117 -22.17 -7.07 11.46
C GLU A 117 -21.12 -5.96 11.35
N ILE A 118 -19.89 -6.31 10.96
CA ILE A 118 -18.83 -5.33 10.69
C ILE A 118 -19.21 -4.41 9.53
N ALA A 119 -19.82 -4.95 8.48
CA ALA A 119 -20.28 -4.17 7.33
C ALA A 119 -21.35 -3.15 7.75
N GLU A 120 -22.26 -3.54 8.63
CA GLU A 120 -23.30 -2.69 9.20
C GLU A 120 -22.69 -1.62 10.11
N ASP A 121 -21.86 -1.99 11.09
CA ASP A 121 -21.21 -1.06 12.02
C ASP A 121 -20.39 0.02 11.30
N LEU A 122 -19.72 -0.39 10.23
CA LEU A 122 -18.76 0.42 9.51
C LEU A 122 -19.34 1.05 8.23
N PHE A 123 -20.62 0.83 7.95
CA PHE A 123 -21.34 1.34 6.77
C PHE A 123 -20.63 1.05 5.44
N ILE A 124 -20.18 -0.19 5.24
CA ILE A 124 -19.51 -0.66 4.02
C ILE A 124 -20.08 -2.00 3.54
N SER A 125 -19.72 -2.43 2.33
CA SER A 125 -20.17 -3.74 1.84
C SER A 125 -19.46 -4.90 2.53
N VAL A 126 -20.15 -6.04 2.67
CA VAL A 126 -19.56 -7.30 3.19
C VAL A 126 -18.32 -7.72 2.38
N ASN A 127 -18.33 -7.49 1.07
CA ASN A 127 -17.17 -7.75 0.21
C ASN A 127 -15.98 -6.85 0.56
N THR A 128 -16.24 -5.58 0.90
CA THR A 128 -15.20 -4.66 1.39
C THR A 128 -14.61 -5.14 2.71
N VAL A 129 -15.44 -5.63 3.64
CA VAL A 129 -14.97 -6.24 4.89
C VAL A 129 -14.10 -7.46 4.61
N GLY A 130 -14.54 -8.38 3.75
CA GLY A 130 -13.75 -9.57 3.38
C GLY A 130 -12.37 -9.23 2.79
N ASN A 131 -12.29 -8.16 1.99
CA ASN A 131 -11.01 -7.66 1.49
C ASN A 131 -10.11 -7.11 2.61
N HIS A 132 -10.69 -6.37 3.58
CA HIS A 132 -9.94 -5.90 4.75
C HIS A 132 -9.44 -7.07 5.60
N VAL A 133 -10.30 -8.06 5.90
CA VAL A 133 -9.92 -9.27 6.66
C VAL A 133 -8.78 -10.00 5.96
N ARG A 134 -8.85 -10.21 4.65
CA ARG A 134 -7.75 -10.84 3.90
C ARG A 134 -6.43 -10.07 4.00
N SER A 135 -6.50 -8.73 3.92
CA SER A 135 -5.31 -7.89 4.08
C SER A 135 -4.73 -7.99 5.49
N ILE A 136 -5.59 -8.01 6.52
CA ILE A 136 -5.20 -8.19 7.93
C ILE A 136 -4.49 -9.53 8.13
N LEU A 137 -5.06 -10.63 7.62
CA LEU A 137 -4.46 -11.96 7.71
C LEU A 137 -3.03 -11.97 7.15
N ASN A 138 -2.85 -11.40 5.95
CA ASN A 138 -1.53 -11.32 5.33
C ASN A 138 -0.54 -10.45 6.12
N LYS A 139 -1.01 -9.35 6.73
CA LYS A 139 -0.15 -8.41 7.47
C LYS A 139 0.21 -8.89 8.87
N THR A 140 -0.63 -9.73 9.46
CA THR A 140 -0.46 -10.31 10.81
C THR A 140 0.08 -11.74 10.78
N ASP A 141 0.40 -12.24 9.57
CA ASP A 141 0.84 -13.62 9.32
C ASP A 141 -0.09 -14.68 9.94
N SER A 142 -1.39 -14.39 9.91
CA SER A 142 -2.43 -15.27 10.47
C SER A 142 -3.05 -16.12 9.35
N ALA A 143 -3.14 -17.43 9.53
CA ALA A 143 -3.69 -18.35 8.54
C ALA A 143 -5.22 -18.27 8.45
N ASN A 144 -5.90 -17.85 9.53
CA ASN A 144 -7.35 -17.75 9.57
C ASN A 144 -7.85 -16.66 10.53
N ARG A 145 -9.15 -16.37 10.45
CA ARG A 145 -9.82 -15.35 11.29
C ARG A 145 -9.62 -15.58 12.78
N THR A 146 -9.69 -16.84 13.23
CA THR A 146 -9.56 -17.19 14.64
C THR A 146 -8.14 -16.91 15.15
N GLU A 147 -7.14 -17.23 14.35
CA GLU A 147 -5.74 -16.92 14.64
C GLU A 147 -5.50 -15.41 14.69
N ALA A 148 -6.09 -14.67 13.75
CA ALA A 148 -6.03 -13.21 13.71
C ALA A 148 -6.70 -12.58 14.95
N ALA A 149 -7.88 -13.08 15.35
CA ALA A 149 -8.56 -12.64 16.56
C ALA A 149 -7.69 -12.89 17.81
N ALA A 150 -7.08 -14.07 17.91
CA ALA A 150 -6.15 -14.38 19.00
C ALA A 150 -4.90 -13.48 18.96
N TYR A 151 -4.39 -13.16 17.77
CA TYR A 151 -3.30 -12.20 17.58
C TYR A 151 -3.67 -10.81 18.09
N ALA A 152 -4.84 -10.31 17.72
CA ALA A 152 -5.33 -8.99 18.16
C ALA A 152 -5.44 -8.91 19.68
N VAL A 153 -5.99 -9.94 20.34
CA VAL A 153 -6.09 -10.00 21.81
C VAL A 153 -4.69 -9.95 22.46
N ARG A 154 -3.71 -10.71 21.94
CA ARG A 154 -2.32 -10.67 22.44
C ARG A 154 -1.67 -9.29 22.29
N ARG A 155 -2.13 -8.48 21.34
CA ARG A 155 -1.61 -7.13 21.04
C ARG A 155 -2.40 -6.02 21.75
N GLY A 156 -3.42 -6.35 22.54
CA GLY A 156 -4.28 -5.38 23.22
C GLY A 156 -5.23 -4.63 22.28
N LEU A 157 -5.49 -5.15 21.08
CA LEU A 157 -6.35 -4.54 20.06
C LEU A 157 -7.84 -4.88 20.22
N GLY A 158 -8.17 -5.77 21.14
CA GLY A 158 -9.53 -6.04 21.55
C GLY A 158 -9.58 -5.91 23.04
N LEU A 159 -10.20 -4.84 23.54
CA LEU A 159 -10.96 -4.73 24.80
C LEU A 159 -11.31 -3.24 25.02
N ASP A 160 -12.35 -2.78 24.33
CA ASP A 160 -13.25 -1.77 24.91
C ASP A 160 -14.55 -2.51 25.26
N LYS A 161 -14.53 -3.20 26.40
CA LYS A 161 -15.75 -3.48 27.15
C LYS A 161 -15.71 -2.60 28.40
N GLU A 162 -16.37 -1.45 28.34
CA GLU A 162 -16.91 -0.67 29.45
C GLU A 162 -18.03 0.20 28.83
N SER A 163 -19.30 -0.20 28.93
CA SER A 163 -20.26 0.08 30.01
C SER A 163 -21.05 1.37 29.78
N ASP A 164 -22.37 1.23 29.59
CA ASP A 164 -23.47 2.13 30.01
C ASP A 164 -24.77 1.50 29.43
N ASP A 165 -25.24 0.38 29.96
CA ASP A 165 -26.29 0.37 30.99
C ASP A 165 -26.26 1.53 32.00
N ALA A 166 -27.02 2.59 31.68
CA ALA A 166 -27.76 3.45 32.62
C ALA A 166 -28.96 4.09 31.91
#